data_AF-A0A0M4D4B8-F1
#
_entry.id   AF-A0A0M4D4B8-F1
#
_cell.length_a   1.000
_cell.length_b   1.000
_cell.length_c   1.000
_cell.angle_alpha   90.00
_cell.angle_beta   90.00
_cell.angle_gamma   90.00
#
_symmetry.space_group_name_H-M   'P 1'
#
loop_
_entity.id
_entity.type
_entity.pdbx_description
1 polymer ?
#
loop_
_entity_poly.entity_id
_entity_poly.type
_entity_poly.pdbx_seq_one_letter_code
_entity_poly.pdbx_strand_id
1 'polypeptide(L)'
;MPPLRMMLVVFIGLFASFSIFQNAYGFTIIAKASILVVDEDGSPIEGAKAGFAFEENKIVGVGVNISPIDGFTDINGKYTASHRNDNNILTYGVEKEGYYFSKGKFVFTGKNFRGWEPWNPEIIIVMRKIINPVPMYARDSKMANIKIKIPVIGKDIGFDLMAYDWVYPYGKGRQSDFIFYLEKSYSGFNNYEATLTIKFYDKKNGIVKIKENKTNESQFKLPRFAPEEGYATNLKIIRSKSLSGKKYMNYNSNDNYVFRVRSELDDDKLIRAMYGKIIGPIEIDPRREPTEVYFKYYLNPDYTRNLEFDPKRNLFGNLPSLEQVKEP
;
A
#
# COMPACT_ATOMS: atom_id res chain seq x y z
N MET A 1 -21.97 10.40 79.53
CA MET A 1 -23.17 9.57 79.33
C MET A 1 -24.35 10.52 79.26
N PRO A 2 -24.91 10.84 78.06
CA PRO A 2 -25.76 9.99 77.19
C PRO A 2 -25.13 9.77 75.78
N PRO A 3 -25.78 9.07 74.82
CA PRO A 3 -25.11 8.02 74.07
C PRO A 3 -24.43 8.44 72.76
N LEU A 4 -23.23 7.88 72.60
CA LEU A 4 -22.32 7.88 71.45
C LEU A 4 -22.83 7.05 70.25
N ARG A 5 -24.15 7.04 69.97
CA ARG A 5 -24.74 6.21 68.89
C ARG A 5 -25.34 6.99 67.73
N MET A 6 -25.32 8.33 67.78
CA MET A 6 -25.92 9.18 66.74
C MET A 6 -24.88 10.04 65.99
N MET A 7 -23.61 9.61 65.98
CA MET A 7 -22.54 10.26 65.20
C MET A 7 -21.84 9.30 64.23
N LEU A 8 -22.34 8.07 64.06
CA LEU A 8 -21.79 7.08 63.13
C LEU A 8 -22.64 6.86 61.87
N VAL A 9 -23.87 7.38 61.82
CA VAL A 9 -24.78 7.17 60.67
C VAL A 9 -24.64 8.26 59.60
N VAL A 10 -24.12 9.44 59.94
CA VAL A 10 -23.92 10.53 58.96
C VAL A 10 -22.59 10.39 58.19
N PHE A 11 -21.58 9.72 58.75
CA PHE A 11 -20.29 9.54 58.06
C PHE A 11 -20.28 8.36 57.05
N ILE A 12 -21.18 7.39 57.19
CA ILE A 12 -21.26 6.24 56.27
C ILE A 12 -22.11 6.58 55.02
N GLY A 13 -23.07 7.51 55.12
CA GLY A 13 -23.86 7.99 53.97
C GLY A 13 -23.07 8.84 52.96
N LEU A 14 -22.02 9.54 53.41
CA LEU A 14 -21.14 10.34 52.54
C LEU A 14 -20.05 9.50 51.85
N PHE A 15 -19.64 8.36 52.43
CA PHE A 15 -18.74 7.43 51.75
C PHE A 15 -19.47 6.48 50.79
N ALA A 16 -20.72 6.11 51.07
CA ALA A 16 -21.52 5.30 50.16
C ALA A 16 -21.95 6.08 48.90
N SER A 17 -22.19 7.40 49.00
CA SER A 17 -22.45 8.24 47.83
C SER A 17 -21.19 8.52 47.01
N PHE A 18 -20.02 8.62 47.63
CA PHE A 18 -18.75 8.71 46.86
C PHE A 18 -18.37 7.38 46.18
N SER A 19 -18.74 6.24 46.78
CA SER A 19 -18.40 4.91 46.25
C SER A 19 -19.36 4.43 45.15
N ILE A 20 -20.57 4.98 45.08
CA ILE A 20 -21.51 4.77 43.96
C ILE A 20 -21.18 5.71 42.80
N PHE A 21 -20.56 6.88 43.05
CA PHE A 21 -20.04 7.74 41.97
C PHE A 21 -18.70 7.25 41.38
N GLN A 22 -17.88 6.48 42.12
CA GLN A 22 -16.61 5.94 41.60
C GLN A 22 -16.80 4.78 40.61
N ASN A 23 -17.93 4.08 40.63
CA ASN A 23 -18.20 2.97 39.69
C ASN A 23 -18.98 3.39 38.42
N ALA A 24 -19.38 4.65 38.31
CA ALA A 24 -20.11 5.17 37.14
C ALA A 24 -19.26 6.08 36.22
N TYR A 25 -18.07 6.50 36.66
CA TYR A 25 -17.08 7.10 35.76
C TYR A 25 -16.11 6.03 35.28
N GLY A 26 -16.59 5.14 34.40
CA GLY A 26 -15.68 4.68 33.35
C GLY A 26 -15.24 5.94 32.62
N PHE A 27 -14.07 6.50 32.98
CA PHE A 27 -13.51 7.66 32.32
C PHE A 27 -13.57 7.38 30.82
N THR A 28 -14.47 8.05 30.13
CA THR A 28 -14.61 7.88 28.69
C THR A 28 -13.32 8.41 28.12
N ILE A 29 -12.50 7.52 27.57
CA ILE A 29 -11.21 7.92 27.01
C ILE A 29 -11.52 8.60 25.69
N ILE A 30 -11.41 9.93 25.69
CA ILE A 30 -11.63 10.75 24.51
C ILE A 30 -10.35 10.78 23.70
N ALA A 31 -10.47 10.55 22.40
CA ALA A 31 -9.47 10.91 21.42
C ALA A 31 -9.88 12.24 20.79
N LYS A 32 -8.90 13.10 20.53
CA LYS A 32 -9.04 14.29 19.70
C LYS A 32 -7.89 14.28 18.70
N ALA A 33 -8.17 14.62 17.45
CA ALA A 33 -7.17 14.73 16.40
C ALA A 33 -7.56 15.78 15.37
N SER A 34 -6.56 16.34 14.70
CA SER A 34 -6.70 17.28 13.60
C SER A 34 -6.09 16.69 12.33
N ILE A 35 -6.74 16.88 11.19
CA ILE A 35 -6.17 16.66 9.86
C ILE A 35 -5.85 18.03 9.26
N LEU A 36 -4.65 18.16 8.69
CA LEU A 36 -4.26 19.26 7.80
C LEU A 36 -4.13 18.70 6.38
N VAL A 37 -4.98 19.14 5.48
CA VAL A 37 -5.01 18.71 4.08
C VAL A 37 -4.30 19.74 3.21
N VAL A 38 -3.27 19.32 2.49
CA VAL A 38 -2.48 20.14 1.58
C VAL A 38 -2.35 19.48 0.21
N ASP A 39 -2.01 20.25 -0.82
CA ASP A 39 -1.60 19.72 -2.13
C ASP A 39 -0.10 19.39 -2.20
N GLU A 40 0.37 18.93 -3.36
CA GLU A 40 1.77 18.54 -3.58
C GLU A 40 2.76 19.72 -3.40
N ASP A 41 2.29 20.97 -3.48
CA ASP A 41 3.07 22.19 -3.25
C ASP A 41 3.00 22.68 -1.80
N GLY A 42 2.25 21.99 -0.93
CA GLY A 42 2.05 22.34 0.46
C GLY A 42 0.94 23.38 0.71
N SER A 43 0.16 23.72 -0.32
CA SER A 43 -0.94 24.70 -0.19
C SER A 43 -2.16 24.04 0.47
N PRO A 44 -2.85 24.72 1.40
CA PRO A 44 -4.02 24.15 2.08
C PRO A 44 -5.18 23.91 1.11
N ILE A 45 -5.91 22.81 1.35
CA ILE A 45 -7.08 22.42 0.55
C ILE A 45 -8.34 22.61 1.38
N GLU A 46 -9.09 23.68 1.11
CA GLU A 46 -10.42 23.94 1.68
C GLU A 46 -11.49 22.99 1.12
N GLY A 47 -12.50 22.65 1.92
CA GLY A 47 -13.68 21.90 1.45
C GLY A 47 -13.40 20.44 1.06
N ALA A 48 -12.27 19.87 1.47
CA ALA A 48 -12.05 18.43 1.39
C ALA A 48 -12.88 17.76 2.47
N LYS A 49 -13.61 16.68 2.14
CA LYS A 49 -14.32 15.91 3.15
C LYS A 49 -13.31 15.02 3.87
N ALA A 50 -13.15 15.26 5.17
CA ALA A 50 -12.22 14.57 6.02
C ALA A 50 -12.97 13.88 7.16
N GLY A 51 -12.50 12.71 7.55
CA GLY A 51 -13.20 11.88 8.53
C GLY A 51 -12.24 11.08 9.40
N PHE A 52 -12.68 10.84 10.63
CA PHE A 52 -12.03 9.91 11.55
C PHE A 52 -13.00 8.77 11.88
N ALA A 53 -12.49 7.54 11.92
CA ALA A 53 -13.22 6.41 12.46
C ALA A 53 -12.66 6.07 13.84
N PHE A 54 -13.47 6.35 14.87
CA PHE A 54 -13.18 6.05 16.26
C PHE A 54 -13.70 4.66 16.62
N GLU A 55 -12.90 3.87 17.33
CA GLU A 55 -13.20 2.49 17.70
C GLU A 55 -13.64 2.41 19.17
N GLU A 56 -14.84 1.90 19.40
CA GLU A 56 -15.43 1.71 20.73
C GLU A 56 -15.63 0.22 20.99
N ASN A 57 -15.29 -0.27 22.19
CA ASN A 57 -15.50 -1.67 22.50
C ASN A 57 -17.00 -1.97 22.63
N LYS A 58 -17.44 -3.12 22.09
CA LYS A 58 -18.81 -3.56 22.28
C LYS A 58 -19.06 -3.83 23.76
N ILE A 59 -20.18 -3.31 24.26
CA ILE A 59 -20.62 -3.52 25.66
C ILE A 59 -21.00 -5.01 25.88
N VAL A 60 -21.48 -5.69 24.84
CA VAL A 60 -21.85 -7.12 24.87
C VAL A 60 -21.25 -7.84 23.67
N GLY A 61 -20.58 -8.96 23.92
CA GLY A 61 -19.92 -9.79 22.91
C GLY A 61 -18.46 -9.41 22.64
N VAL A 62 -17.87 -10.02 21.59
CA VAL A 62 -16.49 -9.75 21.16
C VAL A 62 -16.51 -8.83 19.93
N GLY A 63 -15.75 -7.74 19.97
CA GLY A 63 -15.53 -6.83 18.82
C GLY A 63 -15.64 -5.35 19.18
N VAL A 64 -15.54 -4.51 18.13
CA VAL A 64 -15.62 -3.04 18.22
C VAL A 64 -16.81 -2.51 17.41
N ASN A 65 -17.34 -1.37 17.85
CA ASN A 65 -18.20 -0.48 17.07
C ASN A 65 -17.31 0.62 16.47
N ILE A 66 -17.59 1.02 15.24
CA ILE A 66 -16.87 2.10 14.55
C ILE A 66 -17.81 3.29 14.43
N SER A 67 -17.39 4.42 14.98
CA SER A 67 -18.10 5.70 14.96
C SER A 67 -17.38 6.65 13.99
N PRO A 68 -17.80 6.73 12.70
CA PRO A 68 -17.24 7.67 11.75
C PRO A 68 -17.74 9.09 12.05
N ILE A 69 -16.81 10.04 12.17
CA ILE A 69 -17.10 11.47 12.38
C ILE A 69 -16.47 12.27 11.24
N ASP A 70 -17.31 12.69 10.31
CA ASP A 70 -16.93 13.38 9.08
C ASP A 70 -17.26 14.87 9.14
N GLY A 71 -16.48 15.66 8.41
CA GLY A 71 -16.74 17.07 8.15
C GLY A 71 -15.93 17.56 6.96
N PHE A 72 -15.84 18.87 6.80
CA PHE A 72 -15.09 19.51 5.72
C PHE A 72 -13.94 20.33 6.29
N THR A 73 -12.85 20.40 5.55
CA THR A 73 -11.72 21.28 5.89
C THR A 73 -12.09 22.74 5.72
N ASP A 74 -11.58 23.58 6.62
CA ASP A 74 -11.72 25.04 6.55
C ASP A 74 -10.78 25.68 5.52
N ILE A 75 -10.77 27.02 5.44
CA ILE A 75 -9.88 27.81 4.56
C ILE A 75 -8.38 27.51 4.75
N ASN A 76 -7.99 26.98 5.91
CA ASN A 76 -6.62 26.61 6.23
C ASN A 76 -6.35 25.13 5.95
N GLY A 77 -7.29 24.43 5.32
CA GLY A 77 -7.18 23.00 5.04
C GLY A 77 -7.37 22.12 6.28
N LYS A 78 -7.91 22.64 7.38
CA LYS A 78 -7.95 21.94 8.66
C LYS A 78 -9.34 21.39 8.98
N TYR A 79 -9.37 20.17 9.49
CA TYR A 79 -10.55 19.54 10.09
C TYR A 79 -10.17 18.93 11.44
N THR A 80 -11.01 19.08 12.47
CA THR A 80 -10.75 18.57 13.82
C THR A 80 -11.98 17.85 14.34
N ALA A 81 -11.80 16.66 14.91
CA ALA A 81 -12.85 15.93 15.58
C ALA A 81 -12.37 15.38 16.92
N SER A 82 -13.32 15.16 17.82
CA SER A 82 -13.10 14.46 19.08
C SER A 82 -14.26 13.52 19.36
N HIS A 83 -13.93 12.29 19.72
CA HIS A 83 -14.93 11.30 20.10
C HIS A 83 -14.34 10.29 21.07
N ARG A 84 -15.20 9.46 21.66
CA ARG A 84 -14.74 8.32 22.45
C ARG A 84 -13.92 7.38 21.57
N ASN A 85 -12.80 6.89 22.09
CA ASN A 85 -11.97 5.90 21.41
C ASN A 85 -11.37 4.96 22.46
N ASP A 86 -11.70 3.68 22.41
CA ASP A 86 -11.25 2.72 23.40
C ASP A 86 -9.88 2.11 23.01
N ASN A 87 -9.56 2.10 21.71
CA ASN A 87 -8.33 1.54 21.12
C ASN A 87 -7.28 2.59 20.74
N ASN A 88 -6.01 2.20 20.71
CA ASN A 88 -4.90 3.12 20.43
C ASN A 88 -4.73 3.46 18.96
N ILE A 89 -5.64 2.99 18.11
CA ILE A 89 -5.63 3.23 16.68
C ILE A 89 -6.77 4.19 16.36
N LEU A 90 -6.45 5.19 15.54
CA LEU A 90 -7.41 6.09 14.93
C LEU A 90 -7.24 5.97 13.41
N THR A 91 -8.29 5.58 12.71
CA THR A 91 -8.25 5.56 11.24
C THR A 91 -8.85 6.85 10.69
N TYR A 92 -8.39 7.27 9.52
CA TYR A 92 -8.90 8.47 8.88
C TYR A 92 -8.87 8.35 7.37
N GLY A 93 -9.69 9.19 6.73
CA GLY A 93 -9.78 9.29 5.27
C GLY A 93 -10.09 10.72 4.84
N VAL A 94 -9.62 11.06 3.63
CA VAL A 94 -9.90 12.34 2.99
C VAL A 94 -10.28 12.11 1.53
N GLU A 95 -11.41 12.70 1.13
CA GLU A 95 -11.90 12.70 -0.24
C GLU A 95 -12.19 14.13 -0.73
N LYS A 96 -11.84 14.39 -1.99
CA LYS A 96 -12.16 15.61 -2.70
C LYS A 96 -12.21 15.32 -4.20
N GLU A 97 -13.21 15.86 -4.88
CA GLU A 97 -13.32 15.74 -6.34
C GLU A 97 -12.05 16.27 -7.02
N GLY A 98 -11.54 15.54 -8.02
CA GLY A 98 -10.29 15.87 -8.71
C GLY A 98 -9.01 15.45 -7.99
N TYR A 99 -9.10 14.76 -6.85
CA TYR A 99 -7.96 14.24 -6.10
C TYR A 99 -8.09 12.74 -5.84
N TYR A 100 -6.95 12.07 -5.69
CA TYR A 100 -6.91 10.69 -5.24
C TYR A 100 -7.30 10.59 -3.76
N PHE A 101 -8.13 9.61 -3.43
CA PHE A 101 -8.51 9.32 -2.06
C PHE A 101 -7.27 8.98 -1.22
N SER A 102 -7.24 9.51 0.00
CA SER A 102 -6.14 9.31 0.94
C SER A 102 -6.68 8.72 2.24
N LYS A 103 -6.01 7.72 2.80
CA LYS A 103 -6.41 7.07 4.06
C LYS A 103 -5.23 6.56 4.84
N GLY A 104 -5.35 6.63 6.16
CA GLY A 104 -4.27 6.30 7.06
C GLY A 104 -4.72 5.80 8.41
N LYS A 105 -3.72 5.62 9.26
CA LYS A 105 -3.93 5.33 10.67
C LYS A 105 -2.92 6.10 11.51
N PHE A 106 -3.43 6.68 12.59
CA PHE A 106 -2.63 7.25 13.64
C PHE A 106 -2.63 6.30 14.83
N VAL A 107 -1.45 6.08 15.43
CA VAL A 107 -1.31 5.24 16.63
C VAL A 107 -0.96 6.14 17.80
N PHE A 108 -1.88 6.23 18.76
CA PHE A 108 -1.62 6.90 20.02
C PHE A 108 -0.57 6.13 20.83
N THR A 109 0.29 6.86 21.52
CA THR A 109 1.43 6.31 22.26
C THR A 109 1.08 5.91 23.69
N GLY A 110 0.02 6.49 24.25
CA GLY A 110 -0.36 6.28 25.64
C GLY A 110 -1.70 6.92 25.99
N LYS A 111 -2.10 6.77 27.26
CA LYS A 111 -3.30 7.40 27.83
C LYS A 111 -2.92 8.07 29.14
N ASN A 112 -3.49 9.23 29.39
CA ASN A 112 -3.45 9.89 30.68
C ASN A 112 -4.88 10.26 31.14
N PHE A 113 -5.01 10.94 32.28
CA PHE A 113 -6.30 11.34 32.84
C PHE A 113 -7.13 12.28 31.94
N ARG A 114 -6.52 12.89 30.92
CA ARG A 114 -7.17 13.79 29.93
C ARG A 114 -7.56 13.08 28.64
N GLY A 115 -7.14 11.84 28.42
CA GLY A 115 -7.44 11.06 27.22
C GLY A 115 -6.19 10.46 26.56
N TRP A 116 -6.27 10.27 25.25
CA TRP A 116 -5.17 9.72 24.46
C TRP A 116 -4.01 10.70 24.28
N GLU A 117 -2.79 10.15 24.21
CA GLU A 117 -1.54 10.86 23.94
C GLU A 117 -0.96 10.47 22.57
N PRO A 118 -0.41 11.42 21.80
CA PRO A 118 -0.47 12.87 22.05
C PRO A 118 -1.92 13.38 21.98
N TRP A 119 -2.23 14.43 22.75
CA TRP A 119 -3.54 15.07 22.70
C TRP A 119 -3.65 15.97 21.48
N ASN A 120 -4.67 15.74 20.63
CA ASN A 120 -4.89 16.49 19.39
C ASN A 120 -3.66 16.53 18.46
N PRO A 121 -3.13 15.36 18.02
CA PRO A 121 -2.10 15.35 17.00
C PRO A 121 -2.61 16.01 15.74
N GLU A 122 -1.71 16.68 15.04
CA GLU A 122 -1.96 17.18 13.69
C GLU A 122 -1.38 16.19 12.68
N ILE A 123 -2.26 15.65 11.85
CA ILE A 123 -1.96 14.65 10.83
C ILE A 123 -1.96 15.38 9.48
N ILE A 124 -0.79 15.49 8.86
CA ILE A 124 -0.63 16.15 7.56
C ILE A 124 -0.94 15.13 6.46
N ILE A 125 -1.88 15.47 5.57
CA ILE A 125 -2.28 14.65 4.43
C ILE A 125 -2.04 15.45 3.15
N VAL A 126 -1.15 14.93 2.31
CA VAL A 126 -0.85 15.50 0.99
C VAL A 126 -1.74 14.83 -0.05
N MET A 127 -2.80 15.51 -0.49
CA MET A 127 -3.69 15.00 -1.54
C MET A 127 -3.08 15.23 -2.92
N ARG A 128 -3.07 14.17 -3.72
CA ARG A 128 -2.54 14.23 -5.09
C ARG A 128 -3.66 14.47 -6.08
N LYS A 129 -3.52 15.52 -6.90
CA LYS A 129 -4.47 15.82 -7.99
C LYS A 129 -4.49 14.69 -9.01
N ILE A 130 -5.67 14.35 -9.50
CA ILE A 130 -5.85 13.53 -10.70
C ILE A 130 -5.60 14.46 -11.89
N ILE A 131 -4.62 14.15 -12.75
CA ILE A 131 -4.29 15.01 -13.89
C ILE A 131 -4.73 14.35 -15.20
N ASN A 132 -4.14 13.20 -15.53
CA ASN A 132 -4.43 12.54 -16.79
C ASN A 132 -4.29 11.01 -16.67
N PRO A 133 -5.21 10.30 -16.00
CA PRO A 133 -5.21 8.84 -16.00
C PRO A 133 -5.33 8.28 -17.42
N VAL A 134 -4.45 7.36 -17.81
CA VAL A 134 -4.43 6.74 -19.15
C VAL A 134 -4.76 5.24 -19.10
N PRO A 135 -5.24 4.65 -20.21
CA PRO A 135 -5.41 3.21 -20.31
C PRO A 135 -4.05 2.50 -20.19
N MET A 136 -3.98 1.42 -19.42
CA MET A 136 -2.77 0.60 -19.30
C MET A 136 -3.10 -0.88 -19.30
N TYR A 137 -2.13 -1.70 -19.69
CA TYR A 137 -2.14 -3.14 -19.40
C TYR A 137 -1.81 -3.31 -17.92
N ALA A 138 -2.83 -3.52 -17.08
CA ALA A 138 -2.65 -3.66 -15.64
C ALA A 138 -3.15 -5.02 -15.14
N ARG A 139 -2.29 -5.78 -14.45
CA ARG A 139 -2.64 -7.12 -13.96
C ARG A 139 -1.91 -7.46 -12.68
N ASP A 140 -2.61 -8.14 -11.77
CA ASP A 140 -2.05 -8.68 -10.52
C ASP A 140 -1.97 -10.20 -10.57
N SER A 141 -0.74 -10.75 -10.61
CA SER A 141 -0.51 -12.20 -10.62
C SER A 141 -0.47 -12.82 -9.21
N LYS A 142 -0.39 -11.99 -8.16
CA LYS A 142 -0.26 -12.46 -6.77
C LYS A 142 -1.56 -13.09 -6.28
N MET A 143 -2.70 -12.53 -6.67
CA MET A 143 -4.03 -13.06 -6.32
C MET A 143 -4.64 -13.93 -7.43
N ALA A 144 -4.03 -13.98 -8.61
CA ALA A 144 -4.47 -14.79 -9.75
C ALA A 144 -4.46 -16.30 -9.50
N ASN A 145 -5.38 -17.04 -10.11
CA ASN A 145 -5.24 -18.50 -10.27
C ASN A 145 -4.25 -18.85 -11.39
N ILE A 146 -3.97 -17.91 -12.30
CA ILE A 146 -3.01 -18.05 -13.40
C ILE A 146 -1.68 -17.43 -12.97
N LYS A 147 -0.82 -18.25 -12.35
CA LYS A 147 0.52 -17.86 -11.91
C LYS A 147 1.50 -17.81 -13.09
N ILE A 148 2.47 -16.91 -13.03
CA ILE A 148 3.59 -16.88 -13.99
C ILE A 148 4.54 -18.02 -13.62
N LYS A 149 4.42 -19.15 -14.33
CA LYS A 149 5.21 -20.36 -14.11
C LYS A 149 6.39 -20.39 -15.07
N ILE A 150 7.61 -20.28 -14.56
CA ILE A 150 8.83 -20.28 -15.38
C ILE A 150 8.95 -21.65 -16.09
N PRO A 151 8.93 -21.70 -17.42
CA PRO A 151 8.76 -22.97 -18.13
C PRO A 151 10.03 -23.81 -18.15
N VAL A 152 11.22 -23.18 -18.15
CA VAL A 152 12.51 -23.89 -18.18
C VAL A 152 13.55 -23.16 -17.30
N ILE A 153 14.38 -23.94 -16.59
CA ILE A 153 15.49 -23.46 -15.76
C ILE A 153 16.75 -23.31 -16.63
N GLY A 154 17.58 -22.31 -16.35
CA GLY A 154 18.88 -22.12 -17.01
C GLY A 154 18.79 -21.64 -18.46
N LYS A 155 17.66 -21.06 -18.87
CA LYS A 155 17.48 -20.46 -20.20
C LYS A 155 16.92 -19.05 -20.10
N ASP A 156 17.29 -18.21 -21.06
CA ASP A 156 16.68 -16.90 -21.26
C ASP A 156 15.31 -17.08 -21.94
N ILE A 157 14.25 -16.63 -21.26
CA ILE A 157 12.87 -16.82 -21.72
C ILE A 157 12.15 -15.49 -21.73
N GLY A 158 11.70 -15.07 -22.91
CA GLY A 158 10.94 -13.83 -23.06
C GLY A 158 9.55 -13.93 -22.43
N PHE A 159 9.10 -12.84 -21.81
CA PHE A 159 7.74 -12.64 -21.34
C PHE A 159 7.19 -11.37 -21.97
N ASP A 160 6.02 -11.49 -22.60
CA ASP A 160 5.31 -10.39 -23.26
C ASP A 160 4.28 -9.83 -22.29
N LEU A 161 4.48 -8.60 -21.83
CA LEU A 161 3.61 -7.94 -20.85
C LEU A 161 2.26 -7.53 -21.44
N MET A 162 2.15 -7.37 -22.75
CA MET A 162 0.86 -7.06 -23.41
C MET A 162 0.05 -8.32 -23.66
N ALA A 163 0.70 -9.44 -23.99
CA ALA A 163 0.04 -10.74 -24.11
C ALA A 163 -0.20 -11.43 -22.75
N TYR A 164 0.56 -11.04 -21.72
CA TYR A 164 0.70 -11.76 -20.45
C TYR A 164 1.00 -13.25 -20.69
N ASP A 165 1.99 -13.52 -21.52
CA ASP A 165 2.37 -14.89 -21.86
C ASP A 165 3.87 -14.97 -22.17
N TRP A 166 4.42 -16.17 -22.07
CA TRP A 166 5.77 -16.43 -22.52
C TRP A 166 5.87 -16.24 -24.03
N VAL A 167 7.03 -15.80 -24.49
CA VAL A 167 7.36 -15.74 -25.91
C VAL A 167 7.63 -17.16 -26.43
N TYR A 168 7.40 -17.39 -27.73
CA TYR A 168 7.73 -18.64 -28.41
C TYR A 168 9.15 -19.12 -28.03
N PRO A 169 9.36 -20.42 -27.75
CA PRO A 169 8.43 -21.55 -27.94
C PRO A 169 7.51 -21.87 -26.75
N TYR A 170 7.55 -21.08 -25.67
CA TYR A 170 6.90 -21.45 -24.41
C TYR A 170 5.50 -20.85 -24.20
N GLY A 171 5.08 -19.96 -25.10
CA GLY A 171 3.77 -19.34 -25.09
C GLY A 171 3.49 -18.63 -26.41
N LYS A 172 2.48 -17.76 -26.40
CA LYS A 172 1.98 -17.01 -27.57
C LYS A 172 2.43 -15.55 -27.58
N GLY A 173 3.24 -15.12 -26.61
CA GLY A 173 3.86 -13.81 -26.58
C GLY A 173 4.70 -13.57 -27.84
N ARG A 174 4.71 -12.33 -28.33
CA ARG A 174 5.37 -11.95 -29.59
C ARG A 174 6.59 -11.08 -29.35
N GLN A 175 6.64 -10.36 -28.24
CA GLN A 175 7.72 -9.44 -27.93
C GLN A 175 8.21 -9.65 -26.49
N SER A 176 9.52 -9.85 -26.34
CA SER A 176 10.15 -9.98 -25.03
C SER A 176 10.26 -8.61 -24.37
N ASP A 177 9.33 -8.30 -23.47
CA ASP A 177 9.41 -7.10 -22.63
C ASP A 177 10.37 -7.33 -21.47
N PHE A 178 10.24 -8.49 -20.82
CA PHE A 178 11.19 -9.01 -19.84
C PHE A 178 11.80 -10.31 -20.34
N ILE A 179 13.07 -10.55 -20.02
CA ILE A 179 13.74 -11.83 -20.27
C ILE A 179 14.07 -12.46 -18.92
N PHE A 180 13.46 -13.59 -18.62
CA PHE A 180 13.64 -14.30 -17.36
C PHE A 180 14.72 -15.36 -17.51
N TYR A 181 15.66 -15.38 -16.57
CA TYR A 181 16.66 -16.44 -16.42
C TYR A 181 16.62 -16.94 -14.98
N LEU A 182 16.24 -18.20 -14.78
CA LEU A 182 16.14 -18.82 -13.46
C LEU A 182 17.29 -19.80 -13.24
N GLU A 183 18.01 -19.59 -12.15
CA GLU A 183 18.89 -20.59 -11.54
C GLU A 183 18.20 -21.13 -10.29
N LYS A 184 18.18 -22.44 -10.12
CA LYS A 184 17.50 -23.09 -9.00
C LYS A 184 18.25 -24.34 -8.55
N SER A 185 18.52 -24.41 -7.25
CA SER A 185 18.91 -25.61 -6.52
C SER A 185 17.79 -25.94 -5.53
N TYR A 186 17.24 -27.14 -5.60
CA TYR A 186 16.12 -27.55 -4.75
C TYR A 186 16.32 -28.99 -4.28
N SER A 187 16.45 -29.17 -2.97
CA SER A 187 16.51 -30.50 -2.34
C SER A 187 15.37 -30.72 -1.33
N GLY A 188 14.41 -29.79 -1.25
CA GLY A 188 13.21 -29.92 -0.43
C GLY A 188 12.69 -28.58 0.10
N PHE A 189 11.51 -28.60 0.73
CA PHE A 189 10.86 -27.40 1.30
C PHE A 189 11.70 -26.66 2.35
N ASN A 190 12.69 -27.33 2.93
CA ASN A 190 13.62 -26.80 3.92
C ASN A 190 15.01 -26.48 3.37
N ASN A 191 15.30 -26.78 2.10
CA ASN A 191 16.60 -26.52 1.50
C ASN A 191 16.47 -26.21 0.01
N TYR A 192 16.58 -24.92 -0.32
CA TYR A 192 16.52 -24.43 -1.68
C TYR A 192 17.23 -23.11 -1.83
N GLU A 193 17.67 -22.82 -3.06
CA GLU A 193 18.19 -21.55 -3.48
C GLU A 193 17.70 -21.29 -4.90
N ALA A 194 17.19 -20.07 -5.13
CA ALA A 194 16.80 -19.65 -6.45
C ALA A 194 17.19 -18.19 -6.69
N THR A 195 17.72 -17.95 -7.88
CA THR A 195 18.06 -16.63 -8.40
C THR A 195 17.33 -16.44 -9.72
N LEU A 196 16.37 -15.52 -9.74
CA LEU A 196 15.75 -15.03 -10.96
C LEU A 196 16.47 -13.75 -11.39
N THR A 197 17.03 -13.76 -12.59
CA THR A 197 17.52 -12.55 -13.25
C THR A 197 16.51 -12.14 -14.31
N ILE A 198 16.01 -10.90 -14.22
CA ILE A 198 15.19 -10.26 -15.23
C ILE A 198 16.10 -9.35 -16.05
N LYS A 199 16.21 -9.58 -17.35
CA LYS A 199 17.03 -8.81 -18.30
C LYS A 199 16.15 -8.05 -19.29
N PHE A 200 16.75 -7.06 -19.94
CA PHE A 200 16.12 -6.21 -20.95
C PHE A 200 16.96 -6.22 -22.23
N TYR A 201 16.33 -6.43 -23.40
CA TYR A 201 17.05 -6.69 -24.66
C TYR A 201 17.73 -5.45 -25.27
N ASP A 202 17.17 -4.26 -25.04
CA ASP A 202 17.71 -2.98 -25.56
C ASP A 202 18.53 -2.26 -24.48
N LYS A 203 19.64 -1.63 -24.86
CA LYS A 203 20.50 -0.84 -23.96
C LYS A 203 19.76 0.31 -23.27
N LYS A 204 18.69 0.83 -23.87
CA LYS A 204 17.85 1.86 -23.26
C LYS A 204 16.67 1.25 -22.50
N ASN A 205 16.32 -0.01 -22.66
CA ASN A 205 15.32 -0.63 -21.77
C ASN A 205 15.92 -0.91 -20.38
N GLY A 206 15.06 -1.06 -19.39
CA GLY A 206 15.53 -1.40 -18.05
C GLY A 206 14.50 -1.17 -16.96
N ILE A 207 14.99 -1.19 -15.73
CA ILE A 207 14.19 -1.06 -14.53
C ILE A 207 14.92 -0.24 -13.47
N VAL A 208 14.17 0.57 -12.74
CA VAL A 208 14.66 1.37 -11.62
C VAL A 208 13.82 1.07 -10.40
N LYS A 209 14.49 0.82 -9.28
CA LYS A 209 13.84 0.62 -7.99
C LYS A 209 13.47 1.98 -7.42
N ILE A 210 12.20 2.18 -7.08
CA ILE A 210 11.69 3.43 -6.52
C ILE A 210 11.15 3.20 -5.12
N LYS A 211 11.26 4.23 -4.27
CA LYS A 211 10.64 4.23 -2.96
C LYS A 211 9.24 4.83 -3.08
N GLU A 212 8.28 4.21 -2.42
CA GLU A 212 6.95 4.81 -2.23
C GLU A 212 7.09 6.15 -1.51
N ASN A 213 6.33 7.15 -1.95
CA ASN A 213 6.21 8.37 -1.19
C ASN A 213 5.28 8.16 0.02
N LYS A 214 5.86 7.71 1.14
CA LYS A 214 5.11 7.32 2.34
C LYS A 214 4.39 8.49 3.03
N THR A 215 4.70 9.72 2.67
CA THR A 215 4.15 10.91 3.34
C THR A 215 2.70 11.22 2.98
N ASN A 216 2.13 10.56 1.96
CA ASN A 216 0.90 11.09 1.36
C ASN A 216 -0.33 10.23 1.64
N GLU A 217 -0.17 8.97 2.07
CA GLU A 217 -1.29 8.03 2.35
C GLU A 217 -2.37 7.94 1.24
N SER A 218 -2.01 8.45 0.07
CA SER A 218 -2.79 8.52 -1.15
C SER A 218 -2.85 7.13 -1.78
N GLN A 219 -3.95 6.83 -2.46
CA GLN A 219 -4.04 5.65 -3.31
C GLN A 219 -3.00 5.68 -4.45
N PHE A 220 -2.66 6.87 -4.95
CA PHE A 220 -1.62 7.05 -5.94
C PHE A 220 -0.24 7.32 -5.29
N LYS A 221 0.58 6.27 -5.22
CA LYS A 221 1.75 6.16 -4.33
C LYS A 221 3.11 6.37 -4.98
N LEU A 222 3.18 6.15 -6.30
CA LEU A 222 4.40 6.22 -7.09
C LEU A 222 4.49 7.55 -7.85
N PRO A 223 5.67 7.94 -8.37
CA PRO A 223 5.83 9.15 -9.18
C PRO A 223 4.81 9.22 -10.32
N ARG A 224 4.38 10.44 -10.65
CA ARG A 224 3.42 10.69 -11.75
C ARG A 224 4.02 10.35 -13.11
N PHE A 225 5.31 10.61 -13.25
CA PHE A 225 6.07 10.32 -14.46
C PHE A 225 7.20 9.34 -14.15
N ALA A 226 7.45 8.44 -15.08
CA ALA A 226 8.65 7.63 -15.10
C ALA A 226 9.91 8.53 -15.14
N PRO A 227 11.00 8.16 -14.45
CA PRO A 227 12.25 8.92 -14.53
C PRO A 227 12.85 8.84 -15.93
N GLU A 228 13.72 9.79 -16.27
CA GLU A 228 14.38 9.80 -17.59
C GLU A 228 15.57 8.84 -17.64
N GLU A 229 16.24 8.68 -16.49
CA GLU A 229 17.50 7.97 -16.32
C GLU A 229 17.46 7.01 -15.13
N GLY A 230 18.58 6.30 -14.90
CA GLY A 230 18.74 5.37 -13.77
C GLY A 230 18.22 3.95 -14.01
N TYR A 231 17.87 3.61 -15.26
CA TYR A 231 17.41 2.28 -15.63
C TYR A 231 18.57 1.27 -15.64
N ALA A 232 18.49 0.28 -14.76
CA ALA A 232 19.37 -0.88 -14.79
C ALA A 232 18.92 -1.86 -15.88
N THR A 233 19.87 -2.45 -16.60
CA THR A 233 19.62 -3.43 -17.68
C THR A 233 19.26 -4.82 -17.16
N ASN A 234 19.34 -5.03 -15.84
CA ASN A 234 18.90 -6.26 -15.20
C ASN A 234 18.50 -6.03 -13.74
N LEU A 235 17.66 -6.94 -13.23
CA LEU A 235 17.26 -7.03 -11.82
C LEU A 235 17.41 -8.47 -11.36
N LYS A 236 18.09 -8.67 -10.22
CA LYS A 236 18.25 -9.99 -9.59
C LYS A 236 17.32 -10.11 -8.38
N ILE A 237 16.54 -11.18 -8.35
CA ILE A 237 15.65 -11.58 -7.26
C ILE A 237 16.16 -12.91 -6.71
N ILE A 238 16.50 -12.94 -5.43
CA ILE A 238 17.07 -14.10 -4.75
C ILE A 238 16.12 -14.53 -3.64
N ARG A 239 15.88 -15.84 -3.54
CA ARG A 239 15.18 -16.46 -2.42
C ARG A 239 15.83 -17.79 -2.08
N SER A 240 16.22 -17.97 -0.82
CA SER A 240 16.80 -19.21 -0.34
C SER A 240 16.34 -19.57 1.07
N LYS A 241 16.45 -20.86 1.38
CA LYS A 241 16.31 -21.43 2.70
C LYS A 241 17.34 -22.54 2.85
N SER A 242 18.16 -22.51 3.89
CA SER A 242 19.14 -23.56 4.19
C SER A 242 18.56 -24.62 5.13
N LEU A 243 19.22 -25.78 5.21
CA LEU A 243 18.91 -26.86 6.17
C LEU A 243 18.87 -26.38 7.64
N SER A 244 19.69 -25.40 8.00
CA SER A 244 19.67 -24.76 9.33
C SER A 244 18.42 -23.89 9.59
N GLY A 245 17.51 -23.79 8.63
CA GLY A 245 16.30 -22.98 8.71
C GLY A 245 16.50 -21.50 8.38
N LYS A 246 17.73 -21.04 8.10
CA LYS A 246 18.02 -19.66 7.72
C LYS A 246 17.35 -19.35 6.39
N LYS A 247 16.49 -18.33 6.38
CA LYS A 247 15.82 -17.81 5.18
C LYS A 247 16.54 -16.55 4.72
N TYR A 248 16.64 -16.37 3.41
CA TYR A 248 17.13 -15.15 2.80
C TYR A 248 16.27 -14.77 1.60
N MET A 249 15.99 -13.48 1.48
CA MET A 249 15.39 -12.85 0.31
C MET A 249 15.97 -11.44 0.17
N ASN A 250 16.23 -11.02 -1.06
CA ASN A 250 16.80 -9.68 -1.34
C ASN A 250 15.75 -8.63 -1.73
N TYR A 251 14.47 -8.94 -1.56
CA TYR A 251 13.33 -8.08 -1.82
C TYR A 251 12.47 -7.93 -0.56
N ASN A 252 11.75 -6.82 -0.45
CA ASN A 252 10.82 -6.57 0.68
C ASN A 252 9.53 -5.90 0.21
N SER A 253 8.54 -5.82 1.11
CA SER A 253 7.19 -5.32 0.79
C SER A 253 7.10 -3.86 0.35
N ASN A 254 8.15 -3.05 0.59
CA ASN A 254 8.20 -1.65 0.17
C ASN A 254 8.92 -1.46 -1.18
N ASP A 255 9.40 -2.54 -1.79
CA ASP A 255 10.05 -2.46 -3.10
C ASP A 255 8.99 -2.15 -4.15
N ASN A 256 9.26 -1.14 -4.96
CA ASN A 256 8.45 -0.77 -6.11
C ASN A 256 9.40 -0.46 -7.27
N TYR A 257 8.90 -0.54 -8.49
CA TYR A 257 9.74 -0.38 -9.66
C TYR A 257 9.05 0.46 -10.73
N VAL A 258 9.84 1.18 -11.50
CA VAL A 258 9.45 1.70 -12.81
C VAL A 258 10.31 1.01 -13.85
N PHE A 259 9.73 0.64 -14.97
CA PHE A 259 10.44 -0.01 -16.07
C PHE A 259 10.17 0.68 -17.40
N ARG A 260 11.12 0.51 -18.32
CA ARG A 260 11.06 1.01 -19.69
C ARG A 260 11.30 -0.16 -20.64
N VAL A 261 10.37 -0.37 -21.57
CA VAL A 261 10.38 -1.47 -22.55
C VAL A 261 9.98 -0.96 -23.93
N ARG A 262 10.24 -1.76 -24.96
CA ARG A 262 9.92 -1.42 -26.36
C ARG A 262 10.41 -0.03 -26.76
N SER A 263 11.64 0.31 -26.36
CA SER A 263 12.31 1.53 -26.79
C SER A 263 12.52 1.52 -28.31
N GLU A 264 12.34 2.68 -28.92
CA GLU A 264 12.71 2.97 -30.30
C GLU A 264 13.84 3.99 -30.29
N LEU A 265 14.92 3.67 -31.00
CA LEU A 265 16.15 4.45 -31.05
C LEU A 265 16.37 5.01 -32.46
N ASP A 266 16.97 6.19 -32.51
CA ASP A 266 17.51 6.82 -33.71
C ASP A 266 18.92 7.29 -33.37
N ASP A 267 19.95 6.76 -34.04
CA ASP A 267 21.37 6.99 -33.70
C ASP A 267 21.68 6.89 -32.19
N ASP A 268 21.29 5.77 -31.55
CA ASP A 268 21.41 5.50 -30.10
C ASP A 268 20.66 6.48 -29.17
N LYS A 269 19.95 7.46 -29.72
CA LYS A 269 19.08 8.39 -29.00
C LYS A 269 17.71 7.77 -28.84
N LEU A 270 17.19 7.80 -27.61
CA LEU A 270 15.83 7.35 -27.33
C LEU A 270 14.81 8.31 -27.96
N ILE A 271 14.01 7.81 -28.90
CA ILE A 271 12.91 8.57 -29.52
C ILE A 271 11.63 8.41 -28.70
N ARG A 272 11.29 7.16 -28.39
CA ARG A 272 10.12 6.83 -27.55
C ARG A 272 10.27 5.46 -26.93
N ALA A 273 9.50 5.17 -25.89
CA ALA A 273 9.43 3.86 -25.27
C ALA A 273 8.10 3.71 -24.53
N MET A 274 7.71 2.48 -24.23
CA MET A 274 6.65 2.22 -23.28
C MET A 274 7.20 2.23 -21.86
N TYR A 275 6.41 2.78 -20.94
CA TYR A 275 6.78 2.90 -19.53
C TYR A 275 5.76 2.17 -18.68
N GLY A 276 6.23 1.60 -17.57
CA GLY A 276 5.36 0.92 -16.65
C GLY A 276 5.86 0.95 -15.24
N LYS A 277 5.02 0.50 -14.32
CA LYS A 277 5.36 0.40 -12.90
C LYS A 277 4.96 -0.95 -12.34
N ILE A 278 5.67 -1.35 -11.30
CA ILE A 278 5.38 -2.52 -10.48
C ILE A 278 5.14 -2.02 -9.05
N ILE A 279 3.96 -2.31 -8.52
CA ILE A 279 3.59 -1.97 -7.14
C ILE A 279 3.82 -3.20 -6.25
N GLY A 280 4.71 -3.05 -5.28
CA GLY A 280 5.18 -4.15 -4.44
C GLY A 280 6.33 -4.96 -5.05
N PRO A 281 6.86 -5.94 -4.29
CA PRO A 281 8.00 -6.72 -4.72
C PRO A 281 7.67 -7.63 -5.91
N ILE A 282 8.69 -7.95 -6.70
CA ILE A 282 8.68 -9.13 -7.56
C ILE A 282 9.10 -10.32 -6.69
N GLU A 283 8.19 -11.26 -6.50
CA GLU A 283 8.39 -12.43 -5.65
C GLU A 283 8.60 -13.69 -6.48
N ILE A 284 9.42 -14.61 -5.98
CA ILE A 284 9.59 -15.95 -6.55
C ILE A 284 9.24 -17.01 -5.51
N ASP A 285 8.59 -18.09 -5.92
CA ASP A 285 8.37 -19.28 -5.09
C ASP A 285 9.01 -20.52 -5.71
N PRO A 286 10.28 -20.80 -5.37
CA PRO A 286 11.01 -21.95 -5.89
C PRO A 286 10.56 -23.29 -5.29
N ARG A 287 9.63 -23.28 -4.32
CA ARG A 287 9.06 -24.51 -3.74
C ARG A 287 7.97 -25.11 -4.64
N ARG A 288 7.52 -24.35 -5.64
CA ARG A 288 6.56 -24.78 -6.66
C ARG A 288 7.30 -25.41 -7.84
N GLU A 289 6.64 -26.35 -8.49
CA GLU A 289 7.07 -26.89 -9.78
C GLU A 289 5.96 -26.76 -10.83
N PRO A 290 6.18 -25.98 -11.90
CA PRO A 290 7.32 -25.09 -12.14
C PRO A 290 7.43 -23.95 -11.11
N THR A 291 8.59 -23.28 -11.05
CA THR A 291 8.79 -22.12 -10.15
C THR A 291 7.85 -20.98 -10.53
N GLU A 292 7.17 -20.42 -9.53
CA GLU A 292 6.17 -19.35 -9.73
C GLU A 292 6.79 -17.97 -9.45
N VAL A 293 6.42 -16.97 -10.26
CA VAL A 293 6.77 -15.56 -10.10
C VAL A 293 5.50 -14.76 -9.90
N TYR A 294 5.56 -13.75 -9.03
CA TYR A 294 4.42 -12.89 -8.70
C TYR A 294 4.82 -11.43 -8.71
N PHE A 295 4.00 -10.60 -9.33
CA PHE A 295 4.09 -9.15 -9.30
C PHE A 295 2.78 -8.54 -9.86
N LYS A 296 2.50 -7.31 -9.43
CA LYS A 296 1.44 -6.46 -9.96
C LYS A 296 2.07 -5.38 -10.81
N TYR A 297 1.71 -5.30 -12.09
CA TYR A 297 2.26 -4.29 -12.98
C TYR A 297 1.19 -3.50 -13.72
N TYR A 298 1.63 -2.38 -14.25
CA TYR A 298 0.92 -1.50 -15.15
C TYR A 298 1.89 -1.15 -16.27
N LEU A 299 1.49 -1.32 -17.52
CA LEU A 299 2.26 -0.93 -18.70
C LEU A 299 1.45 0.07 -19.52
N ASN A 300 1.99 1.27 -19.66
CA ASN A 300 1.46 2.32 -20.51
C ASN A 300 1.99 2.14 -21.95
N PRO A 301 1.11 1.82 -22.93
CA PRO A 301 1.52 1.64 -24.32
C PRO A 301 1.50 2.93 -25.15
N ASP A 302 1.13 4.08 -24.57
CA ASP A 302 0.96 5.35 -25.30
C ASP A 302 2.28 6.10 -25.60
N TYR A 303 3.40 5.50 -25.23
CA TYR A 303 4.76 6.03 -25.38
C TYR A 303 5.09 7.30 -24.57
N THR A 304 4.24 7.68 -23.62
CA THR A 304 4.52 8.75 -22.66
C THR A 304 5.08 8.18 -21.36
N ARG A 305 5.72 9.04 -20.56
CA ARG A 305 6.20 8.67 -19.21
C ARG A 305 5.08 8.61 -18.17
N ASN A 306 3.83 8.83 -18.55
CA ASN A 306 2.72 8.91 -17.60
C ASN A 306 2.49 7.57 -16.89
N LEU A 307 2.41 7.60 -15.57
CA LEU A 307 2.19 6.46 -14.68
C LEU A 307 0.82 6.47 -13.98
N GLU A 308 -0.05 7.45 -14.26
CA GLU A 308 -1.43 7.47 -13.77
C GLU A 308 -2.29 6.48 -14.54
N PHE A 309 -2.68 5.37 -13.91
CA PHE A 309 -3.58 4.40 -14.53
C PHE A 309 -5.05 4.82 -14.34
N ASP A 310 -5.85 4.64 -15.39
CA ASP A 310 -7.31 4.70 -15.32
C ASP A 310 -7.90 3.30 -15.06
N PRO A 311 -8.41 3.00 -13.84
CA PRO A 311 -8.98 1.69 -13.51
C PRO A 311 -10.21 1.30 -14.32
N LYS A 312 -10.88 2.27 -14.98
CA LYS A 312 -12.03 2.00 -15.86
C LYS A 312 -11.61 1.62 -17.27
N ARG A 313 -10.35 1.84 -17.64
CA ARG A 313 -9.79 1.58 -18.99
C ARG A 313 -8.60 0.64 -18.93
N ASN A 314 -8.75 -0.49 -18.24
CA ASN A 314 -7.76 -1.56 -18.33
C ASN A 314 -7.74 -2.15 -19.75
N LEU A 315 -6.57 -2.24 -20.34
CA LEU A 315 -6.39 -2.78 -21.71
C LEU A 315 -6.46 -4.31 -21.75
N PHE A 316 -6.39 -4.97 -20.60
CA PHE A 316 -6.88 -6.34 -20.48
C PHE A 316 -8.41 -6.31 -20.30
N GLY A 317 -9.15 -6.69 -21.35
CA GLY A 317 -10.61 -6.60 -21.34
C GLY A 317 -11.28 -7.38 -20.21
N ASN A 318 -11.15 -8.72 -20.21
CA ASN A 318 -11.88 -9.60 -19.28
C ASN A 318 -10.92 -10.36 -18.35
N LEU A 319 -10.34 -9.65 -17.39
CA LEU A 319 -9.59 -10.29 -16.32
C LEU A 319 -10.53 -10.88 -15.25
N PRO A 320 -10.22 -12.07 -14.70
CA PRO A 320 -10.86 -12.56 -13.49
C PRO A 320 -10.74 -11.53 -12.36
N SER A 321 -11.72 -11.47 -11.47
CA SER A 321 -11.81 -10.44 -10.42
C SER A 321 -10.56 -10.34 -9.53
N LEU A 322 -9.87 -11.46 -9.30
CA LEU A 322 -8.63 -11.54 -8.51
C LEU A 322 -7.39 -11.04 -9.25
N GLU A 323 -7.47 -10.84 -10.56
CA GLU A 323 -6.37 -10.38 -11.41
C GLU A 323 -6.51 -8.91 -11.79
N GLN A 324 -7.72 -8.37 -11.62
CA GLN A 324 -8.04 -6.99 -11.89
C GLN A 324 -7.32 -6.07 -10.90
N VAL A 325 -6.73 -5.02 -11.46
CA VAL A 325 -6.14 -3.95 -10.68
C VAL A 325 -7.16 -2.80 -10.62
N LYS A 326 -7.52 -2.39 -9.40
CA LYS A 326 -8.56 -1.37 -9.15
C LYS A 326 -8.02 -0.05 -8.61
N GLU A 327 -6.72 -0.01 -8.32
CA GLU A 327 -6.03 1.16 -7.78
C GLU A 327 -5.02 1.72 -8.80
N PRO A 328 -4.84 3.06 -8.83
CA PRO A 328 -4.15 3.78 -9.89
C PRO A 328 -2.64 3.64 -9.94
#